data_AF-F9HDK8-F1
#
_entry.id   AF-F9HDK8-F1
#
_cell.length_a   1.000
_cell.length_b   1.000
_cell.length_c   1.000
_cell.angle_alpha   90.00
_cell.angle_beta   90.00
_cell.angle_gamma   90.00
#
_symmetry.space_group_name_H-M   'P 1'
#
loop_
_entity.id
_entity.type
_entity.pdbx_description
1 polymer ?
#
loop_
_entity_poly.entity_id
_entity_poly.type
_entity_poly.pdbx_seq_one_letter_code
_entity_poly.pdbx_strand_id
1 'polypeptide(L)'
;MTIHIIITMVLLLAFLIGSIWYAKKKYQINLAVLGLGAVAFFLSSQILEKLIHIIVLHPQKDGSIALLQDHPLVYIVYGLAMAAFFEETARLIFFKWLKKKETWKNQMPLLMDWGMVVWN
;
A
#
# COMPACT_ATOMS: atom_id res chain seq x y z
N MET A 1 9.04 -30.93 7.23
CA MET A 1 9.37 -29.48 7.23
C MET A 1 8.97 -28.83 5.91
N THR A 2 9.46 -29.29 4.76
CA THR A 2 9.18 -28.72 3.42
C THR A 2 7.72 -28.84 2.97
N ILE A 3 7.05 -29.94 3.29
CA ILE A 3 5.65 -30.18 2.88
C ILE A 3 4.69 -29.14 3.50
N HIS A 4 4.85 -28.79 4.78
CA HIS A 4 4.02 -27.78 5.42
C HIS A 4 4.19 -26.41 4.78
N ILE A 5 5.43 -26.02 4.44
CA ILE A 5 5.73 -24.75 3.76
C ILE A 5 5.03 -24.69 2.40
N ILE A 6 5.14 -25.76 1.61
CA ILE A 6 4.50 -25.83 0.28
C ILE A 6 2.98 -25.73 0.41
N ILE A 7 2.38 -26.46 1.36
CA ILE A 7 0.94 -26.40 1.62
C ILE A 7 0.52 -24.98 2.02
N THR A 8 1.22 -24.34 2.95
CA THR A 8 0.90 -22.98 3.38
C THR A 8 1.05 -21.96 2.25
N MET A 9 2.04 -22.12 1.37
CA MET A 9 2.27 -21.24 0.23
C MET A 9 1.10 -21.33 -0.77
N VAL A 10 0.69 -22.55 -1.11
CA VAL A 10 -0.43 -22.80 -2.03
C VAL A 10 -1.74 -22.29 -1.43
N LEU A 11 -1.96 -22.50 -0.13
CA LEU A 11 -3.17 -22.06 0.56
C LEU A 11 -3.28 -20.53 0.63
N LEU A 12 -2.16 -19.84 0.89
CA LEU A 12 -2.08 -18.38 0.85
C LEU A 12 -2.34 -17.83 -0.56
N LEU A 13 -1.73 -18.41 -1.58
CA LEU A 13 -1.95 -18.03 -2.98
C LEU A 13 -3.42 -18.22 -3.37
N ALA A 14 -4.02 -19.36 -3.01
CA ALA A 14 -5.43 -19.64 -3.28
C ALA A 14 -6.35 -18.64 -2.55
N PHE A 15 -6.05 -18.29 -1.30
CA PHE A 15 -6.80 -17.29 -0.54
C PHE A 15 -6.71 -15.89 -1.17
N LEU A 16 -5.52 -15.51 -1.65
CA LEU A 16 -5.29 -14.21 -2.27
C LEU A 16 -6.03 -14.09 -3.62
N ILE A 17 -5.93 -15.12 -4.46
CA ILE A 17 -6.64 -15.19 -5.75
C ILE A 17 -8.15 -15.24 -5.52
N GLY A 18 -8.61 -16.04 -4.55
CA GLY A 18 -10.03 -16.14 -4.17
C GLY A 18 -10.59 -14.80 -3.68
N SER A 19 -9.82 -14.07 -2.88
CA SER A 19 -10.20 -12.74 -2.37
C SER A 19 -10.31 -11.70 -3.50
N ILE A 20 -9.36 -11.69 -4.44
CA ILE A 20 -9.41 -10.81 -5.62
C ILE A 20 -10.62 -11.15 -6.49
N TRP A 21 -10.89 -12.44 -6.73
CA TRP A 21 -12.02 -12.88 -7.53
C TRP A 21 -13.36 -12.52 -6.88
N TYR A 22 -13.49 -12.71 -5.56
CA TYR A 22 -14.66 -12.31 -4.78
C TYR A 22 -14.86 -10.79 -4.83
N ALA A 23 -13.80 -10.00 -4.62
CA ALA A 23 -13.85 -8.55 -4.66
C ALA A 23 -14.26 -8.03 -6.06
N LYS A 24 -13.72 -8.63 -7.12
CA LYS A 24 -14.10 -8.31 -8.51
C LYS A 24 -15.59 -8.60 -8.75
N LYS A 25 -16.09 -9.74 -8.31
CA LYS A 25 -17.48 -10.16 -8.53
C LYS A 25 -18.48 -9.33 -7.72
N LYS A 26 -18.15 -8.95 -6.49
CA LYS A 26 -19.05 -8.22 -5.59
C LYS A 26 -19.03 -6.71 -5.80
N TYR A 27 -17.86 -6.12 -6.07
CA TYR A 27 -17.69 -4.67 -6.07
C TYR A 27 -17.40 -4.06 -7.45
N GLN A 28 -17.32 -4.89 -8.52
CA GLN A 28 -17.00 -4.42 -9.89
C GLN A 28 -15.77 -3.50 -9.94
N ILE A 29 -14.82 -3.71 -9.01
CA ILE A 29 -13.63 -2.86 -8.88
C ILE A 29 -12.76 -3.09 -10.11
N ASN A 30 -12.39 -1.99 -10.77
CA ASN A 30 -11.48 -2.05 -11.89
C ASN A 30 -10.11 -2.59 -11.41
N LEU A 31 -9.65 -3.69 -12.01
CA LEU A 31 -8.36 -4.33 -11.69
C LEU A 31 -7.19 -3.34 -11.77
N ALA A 32 -7.28 -2.31 -12.61
CA ALA A 32 -6.29 -1.24 -12.67
C ALA A 32 -6.18 -0.43 -11.37
N VAL A 33 -7.32 -0.18 -10.70
CA VAL A 33 -7.36 0.53 -9.40
C VAL A 33 -6.82 -0.36 -8.28
N LEU A 34 -7.16 -1.65 -8.32
CA LEU A 34 -6.66 -2.64 -7.37
C LEU A 34 -5.14 -2.85 -7.53
N GLY A 35 -4.64 -2.91 -8.76
CA GLY A 35 -3.21 -2.98 -9.07
C GLY A 35 -2.46 -1.71 -8.65
N LEU A 36 -3.02 -0.52 -8.89
CA LEU A 36 -2.47 0.73 -8.38
C LEU A 36 -2.37 0.76 -6.85
N GLY A 37 -3.40 0.27 -6.16
CA GLY A 37 -3.38 0.10 -4.70
C GLY A 37 -2.30 -0.87 -4.23
N ALA A 38 -2.14 -2.01 -4.91
CA ALA A 38 -1.12 -3.00 -4.60
C ALA A 38 0.31 -2.45 -4.79
N VAL A 39 0.55 -1.71 -5.88
CA VAL A 39 1.84 -1.04 -6.11
C VAL A 39 2.10 0.02 -5.04
N ALA A 40 1.13 0.87 -4.72
CA ALA A 40 1.27 1.88 -3.67
C ALA A 40 1.53 1.25 -2.29
N PHE A 41 0.85 0.14 -1.97
CA PHE A 41 1.08 -0.62 -0.75
C PHE A 41 2.47 -1.27 -0.73
N PHE A 42 2.92 -1.83 -1.84
CA PHE A 42 4.26 -2.41 -1.94
C PHE A 42 5.35 -1.35 -1.75
N LEU A 43 5.27 -0.21 -2.45
CA LEU A 43 6.22 0.91 -2.26
C LEU A 43 6.20 1.41 -0.80
N SER A 44 5.03 1.51 -0.20
CA SER A 44 4.86 1.86 1.21
C SER A 44 5.55 0.86 2.14
N SER A 45 5.36 -0.44 1.91
CA SER A 45 5.99 -1.51 2.68
C SER A 45 7.52 -1.44 2.59
N GLN A 46 8.06 -1.17 1.40
CA GLN A 46 9.51 -1.02 1.22
C GLN A 46 10.09 0.15 2.01
N ILE A 47 9.34 1.26 2.11
CA ILE A 47 9.76 2.43 2.90
C ILE A 47 9.69 2.09 4.39
N LEU A 48 8.62 1.44 4.85
CA LEU A 48 8.45 1.02 6.24
C LEU A 48 9.57 0.06 6.68
N GLU A 49 9.87 -0.96 5.88
CA GLU A 49 10.95 -1.91 6.14
C GLU A 49 12.29 -1.20 6.30
N LYS A 50 12.60 -0.28 5.38
CA LYS A 50 13.83 0.52 5.46
C LYS A 50 13.85 1.49 6.64
N LEU A 51 12.72 2.10 7.00
CA LEU A 51 12.63 2.98 8.16
C LEU A 51 12.85 2.23 9.46
N ILE A 52 12.29 1.02 9.59
CA ILE A 52 12.52 0.14 10.74
C ILE A 52 14.00 -0.25 10.81
N HIS A 53 14.61 -0.61 9.68
CA HIS A 53 16.04 -0.93 9.60
C HIS A 53 16.99 0.24 9.87
N ILE A 54 16.65 1.47 9.48
CA ILE A 54 17.54 2.62 9.66
C ILE A 54 17.41 3.22 11.06
N ILE A 55 16.19 3.39 11.56
CA ILE A 55 15.94 4.12 12.81
C ILE A 55 16.16 3.22 14.03
N VAL A 56 15.80 1.95 13.93
CA VAL A 56 15.77 1.07 15.10
C VAL A 56 16.99 0.16 15.16
N LEU A 57 17.45 -0.36 14.02
CA LEU A 57 18.53 -1.32 14.06
C LEU A 57 19.92 -0.72 14.30
N HIS A 58 20.11 0.61 14.11
CA HIS A 58 21.43 1.31 14.17
C HIS A 58 22.59 0.33 14.05
N PRO A 59 22.72 -0.36 12.89
CA PRO A 59 23.48 -1.59 12.82
C PRO A 59 24.91 -1.31 13.31
N GLN A 60 25.25 -1.85 14.48
CA GLN A 60 26.64 -1.90 14.91
C GLN A 60 27.39 -2.78 13.90
N LYS A 61 28.70 -2.53 13.75
CA LYS A 61 29.54 -3.17 12.72
C LYS A 61 29.49 -4.72 12.72
N ASP A 62 28.99 -5.34 13.79
CA ASP A 62 28.83 -6.80 13.97
C ASP A 62 27.42 -7.36 13.66
N GLY A 63 26.45 -6.53 13.24
CA GLY A 63 25.12 -7.00 12.83
C GLY A 63 24.17 -7.43 13.97
N SER A 64 24.56 -7.25 15.24
CA SER A 64 23.70 -7.47 16.40
C SER A 64 22.84 -6.23 16.72
N ILE A 65 21.58 -6.46 17.09
CA ILE A 65 20.57 -5.43 17.32
C ILE A 65 20.34 -5.27 18.84
N ALA A 66 20.96 -4.27 19.46
CA ALA A 66 20.85 -4.04 20.91
C ALA A 66 19.40 -3.84 21.37
N LEU A 67 18.61 -3.07 20.62
CA LEU A 67 17.22 -2.75 20.97
C LEU A 67 16.24 -3.94 20.90
N LEU A 68 16.51 -4.93 20.05
CA LEU A 68 15.68 -6.14 19.94
C LEU A 68 15.95 -7.09 21.11
N GLN A 69 17.15 -7.07 21.68
CA GLN A 69 17.54 -7.90 22.81
C GLN A 69 17.10 -7.30 24.15
N ASP A 70 17.22 -5.98 24.33
CA ASP A 70 16.91 -5.34 25.61
C ASP A 70 15.39 -5.06 25.81
N HIS A 71 14.69 -4.57 24.78
CA HIS A 71 13.28 -4.15 24.91
C HIS A 71 12.41 -4.51 23.69
N PRO A 72 12.16 -5.80 23.42
CA PRO A 72 11.43 -6.27 22.23
C PRO A 72 9.98 -5.79 22.14
N LEU A 73 9.31 -5.54 23.27
CA LEU A 73 7.92 -5.05 23.25
C LEU A 73 7.82 -3.62 22.72
N VAL A 74 8.76 -2.75 23.10
CA VAL A 74 8.80 -1.35 22.62
C VAL A 74 9.06 -1.32 21.12
N TYR A 75 9.91 -2.22 20.62
CA TYR A 75 10.17 -2.40 19.19
C TYR A 75 8.89 -2.74 18.41
N ILE A 76 8.13 -3.71 18.89
CA ILE A 76 6.89 -4.16 18.22
C ILE A 76 5.84 -3.05 18.24
N VAL A 77 5.60 -2.41 19.38
CA VAL A 77 4.58 -1.36 19.51
C VAL A 77 4.92 -0.16 18.63
N TYR A 78 6.19 0.25 18.59
CA TYR A 78 6.64 1.33 17.71
C TYR A 78 6.50 0.98 16.23
N GLY A 79 6.94 -0.22 15.82
CA GLY A 79 6.80 -0.69 14.44
C GLY A 79 5.34 -0.75 14.00
N LEU A 80 4.45 -1.22 14.88
CA LEU A 80 3.01 -1.27 14.63
C LEU A 80 2.40 0.14 14.48
N ALA A 81 2.78 1.07 15.36
CA ALA A 81 2.32 2.45 15.31
C ALA A 81 2.79 3.17 14.02
N MET A 82 4.05 2.98 13.64
CA MET A 82 4.60 3.52 12.40
C MET A 82 3.92 2.91 11.17
N ALA A 83 3.67 1.59 11.19
CA ALA A 83 2.95 0.90 10.12
C ALA A 83 1.53 1.45 9.94
N ALA A 84 0.78 1.60 11.04
CA ALA A 84 -0.58 2.13 11.02
C ALA A 84 -0.63 3.58 10.51
N PHE A 85 0.30 4.43 10.97
CA PHE A 85 0.41 5.82 10.49
C PHE A 85 0.70 5.89 9.00
N PHE A 86 1.59 5.03 8.50
CA PHE A 86 1.95 4.99 7.10
C PHE A 86 0.80 4.46 6.23
N GLU A 87 0.09 3.41 6.68
CA GLU A 87 -1.09 2.88 5.99
C GLU A 87 -2.17 3.96 5.81
N GLU A 88 -2.49 4.70 6.87
CA GLU A 88 -3.49 5.76 6.81
C GLU A 88 -3.01 6.93 5.91
N THR A 89 -1.73 7.27 5.94
CA THR A 89 -1.15 8.30 5.06
C THR A 89 -1.22 7.91 3.59
N ALA A 90 -0.87 6.66 3.26
CA ALA A 90 -0.97 6.14 1.90
C ALA A 90 -2.42 6.14 1.40
N ARG A 91 -3.38 5.77 2.27
CA ARG A 91 -4.81 5.82 1.98
C ARG A 91 -5.29 7.24 1.70
N LEU A 92 -4.88 8.21 2.50
CA LEU A 92 -5.19 9.63 2.27
C LEU A 92 -4.62 10.15 0.95
N ILE A 93 -3.38 9.81 0.61
CA ILE A 93 -2.75 10.17 -0.67
C ILE A 93 -3.49 9.53 -1.84
N PHE A 94 -3.84 8.24 -1.71
CA PHE A 94 -4.58 7.50 -2.73
C PHE A 94 -5.95 8.12 -2.99
N PHE A 95 -6.72 8.46 -1.94
CA PHE A 95 -8.01 9.12 -2.09
C PHE A 95 -7.90 10.52 -2.70
N LYS A 96 -6.90 11.32 -2.29
CA LYS A 96 -6.64 12.62 -2.92
C LYS A 96 -6.32 12.47 -4.40
N TRP A 97 -5.52 11.47 -4.77
CA TRP A 97 -5.18 11.20 -6.16
C TRP A 97 -6.39 10.74 -6.99
N LEU A 98 -7.22 9.84 -6.44
CA LEU A 98 -8.44 9.37 -7.09
C LEU A 98 -9.44 10.52 -7.34
N LYS A 99 -9.69 11.34 -6.30
CA LYS A 99 -10.57 12.52 -6.40
C LYS A 99 -10.04 13.53 -7.41
N LYS A 100 -8.72 13.74 -7.44
CA LYS A 100 -8.07 14.60 -8.45
C LYS A 100 -8.40 14.08 -9.85
N LYS A 101 -8.19 12.78 -10.13
CA LYS A 101 -8.50 12.17 -11.44
C LYS A 101 -9.97 12.29 -11.86
N GLU A 102 -10.91 12.11 -10.94
CA GLU A 102 -12.34 12.27 -11.23
C GLU A 102 -12.68 13.72 -11.57
N THR A 103 -12.10 14.69 -10.85
CA THR A 103 -12.29 16.12 -11.10
C THR A 103 -11.79 16.53 -12.50
N TRP A 104 -10.61 16.05 -12.93
CA TRP A 104 -10.09 16.30 -14.28
C TRP A 104 -11.02 15.78 -15.38
N LYS A 105 -11.64 14.62 -15.15
CA LYS A 105 -12.56 14.02 -16.12
C LYS A 105 -13.87 14.81 -16.26
N ASN A 106 -14.34 15.45 -15.19
CA ASN A 106 -15.53 16.31 -15.21
C ASN A 106 -15.26 17.74 -15.69
N GLN A 107 -14.03 18.26 -15.55
CA GLN A 107 -13.67 19.60 -16.05
C GLN A 107 -13.29 19.63 -17.54
N MET A 108 -12.86 18.50 -18.11
CA MET A 108 -12.53 18.38 -19.54
C MET A 108 -13.69 18.73 -20.50
N PRO A 109 -14.95 18.29 -20.30
CA PRO A 109 -16.05 18.70 -21.18
C PRO A 109 -16.36 20.20 -21.10
N LEU A 110 -16.17 20.83 -19.94
CA LEU A 110 -16.37 22.28 -19.79
C LEU A 110 -15.28 23.09 -20.52
N LEU A 111 -14.01 22.70 -20.43
CA LEU A 111 -12.94 23.39 -21.16
C LEU A 111 -13.09 23.27 -22.69
N MET A 112 -13.64 22.14 -23.17
CA MET A 112 -13.94 21.95 -24.60
C MET A 112 -15.14 22.79 -25.07
N ASP A 113 -16.13 23.01 -24.21
CA ASP A 113 -17.31 23.85 -24.48
C ASP A 113 -16.95 25.36 -24.51
N TRP A 114 -16.18 25.84 -23.53
CA TRP A 114 -15.69 27.23 -23.51
C TRP A 114 -14.78 27.56 -24.71
N GLY A 115 -14.03 26.58 -25.21
CA GLY A 115 -13.23 26.70 -26.43
C GLY A 115 -14.05 26.78 -27.72
N MET A 116 -15.34 26.43 -27.72
CA MET A 116 -16.24 26.60 -28.88
C MET A 116 -17.05 27.90 -28.78
N VAL A 117 -17.35 28.38 -27.57
CA VAL A 117 -18.12 29.62 -27.34
C VAL A 117 -17.28 30.89 -27.56
N VAL A 118 -15.95 30.83 -27.41
CA VAL A 118 -15.07 32.01 -27.64
C VAL A 118 -14.79 32.25 -29.13
N TRP A 119 -15.14 31.31 -30.02
CA TRP A 119 -14.94 31.42 -31.47
C TRP A 119 -16.25 31.61 -32.28
N ASN A 120 -17.35 31.97 -31.63
CA ASN A 120 -18.62 32.31 -32.28
C ASN A 120 -19.16 33.64 -31.78
#